data_AF-A0A7T7XLV2-F1
#
_entry.id   AF-A0A7T7XLV2-F1
#
_cell.length_a   1.000
_cell.length_b   1.000
_cell.length_c   1.000
_cell.angle_alpha   90.00
_cell.angle_beta   90.00
_cell.angle_gamma   90.00
#
_symmetry.space_group_name_H-M   'P 1'
#
loop_
_entity.id
_entity.type
_entity.pdbx_description
1 polymer ?
#
loop_
_entity_poly.entity_id
_entity_poly.type
_entity_poly.pdbx_seq_one_letter_code
_entity_poly.pdbx_strand_id
1 'polypeptide(L)'
;MEKRVFSGVREQWFPLYEKLKAAVTGLTGPFEEQEASRTIRWKHRTSFAEISAKKTALVAAFASDKLRPEWKASKTQQTSRNRIIHYVELTDSSRLPLIAGGIREAYELTMATPPRKREPGKSYSSVDEYIAGFPRNVQDILRAVRKAIRRAAPEAEEKISWQMPTYYFRENLVHFAAAKNHLSLFPTPEAVEAFAPKLKGYTTTKGGIRFPLDKDPPYGLIEEITRWRLDQVKKKDTQPKSKRF
;
A
#
# COMPACT_ATOMS: atom_id res chain seq x y z
N MET A 1 12.62 38.84 -2.94
CA MET A 1 11.36 38.57 -2.22
C MET A 1 11.71 38.10 -0.83
N GLU A 2 11.23 38.80 0.20
CA GLU A 2 11.46 38.48 1.60
C GLU A 2 10.64 37.24 1.98
N LYS A 3 11.33 36.16 2.38
CA LYS A 3 10.69 34.89 2.77
C LYS A 3 10.26 34.99 4.24
N ARG A 4 8.95 34.93 4.51
CA ARG A 4 8.34 35.06 5.85
C ARG A 4 8.91 34.09 6.89
N VAL A 5 9.36 32.92 6.44
CA VAL A 5 10.00 31.91 7.31
C VAL A 5 11.26 32.45 8.01
N PHE A 6 12.00 33.35 7.35
CA PHE A 6 13.21 33.97 7.85
C PHE A 6 12.90 35.40 8.30
N SER A 7 12.29 35.53 9.48
CA SER A 7 11.93 36.81 10.09
C SER A 7 12.46 36.91 11.53
N GLY A 8 12.87 38.12 11.93
CA GLY A 8 13.44 38.39 13.24
C GLY A 8 14.67 37.53 13.51
N VAL A 9 14.73 36.86 14.66
CA VAL A 9 15.85 35.98 15.05
C VAL A 9 16.10 34.84 14.03
N ARG A 10 15.14 34.51 13.16
CA ARG A 10 15.31 33.44 12.15
C ARG A 10 16.02 33.90 10.88
N GLU A 11 16.16 35.21 10.65
CA GLU A 11 16.88 35.77 9.49
C GLU A 11 18.33 35.28 9.41
N GLN A 12 18.95 35.01 10.56
CA GLN A 12 20.30 34.44 10.65
C GLN A 12 20.46 33.11 9.86
N TRP A 13 19.38 32.37 9.62
CA TRP A 13 19.41 31.10 8.91
C TRP A 13 19.30 31.24 7.40
N PHE A 14 18.97 32.42 6.89
CA PHE A 14 18.78 32.65 5.45
C PHE A 14 20.04 32.34 4.62
N PRO A 15 21.26 32.74 5.02
CA PRO A 15 22.48 32.37 4.29
C PRO A 15 22.73 30.86 4.24
N LEU A 16 22.41 30.13 5.32
CA LEU A 16 22.56 28.68 5.37
C LEU A 16 21.54 27.98 4.48
N TYR A 17 20.31 28.50 4.44
CA TYR A 17 19.26 28.05 3.55
C TYR A 17 19.63 28.24 2.08
N GLU A 18 20.16 29.39 1.67
CA GLU A 18 20.59 29.63 0.29
C GLU A 18 21.71 28.65 -0.13
N LYS A 19 22.66 28.36 0.78
CA LYS A 19 23.68 27.33 0.53
C LYS A 19 23.09 25.94 0.36
N LEU A 20 22.13 25.54 1.22
CA LEU A 20 21.45 24.26 1.10
C LEU A 20 20.67 24.17 -0.23
N LYS A 21 19.94 25.24 -0.57
CA LYS A 21 19.18 25.35 -1.81
C LYS A 21 20.09 25.22 -3.03
N ALA A 22 21.22 25.92 -3.05
CA ALA A 22 22.21 25.83 -4.12
C ALA A 22 22.78 24.40 -4.25
N ALA A 23 23.13 23.77 -3.13
CA ALA A 23 23.64 22.39 -3.12
C ALA A 23 22.61 21.40 -3.68
N VAL A 24 21.34 21.51 -3.29
CA VAL A 24 20.27 20.64 -3.81
C VAL A 24 19.99 20.92 -5.27
N THR A 25 19.95 22.20 -5.67
CA THR A 25 19.75 22.60 -7.07
C THR A 25 20.83 22.01 -7.98
N GLY A 26 22.08 21.98 -7.52
CA GLY A 26 23.19 21.34 -8.25
C GLY A 26 23.03 19.82 -8.41
N LEU A 27 22.27 19.15 -7.53
CA LEU A 27 22.05 17.71 -7.55
C LEU A 27 20.78 17.29 -8.30
N THR A 28 19.73 18.11 -8.25
CA THR A 28 18.39 17.77 -8.76
C THR A 28 17.97 18.59 -9.98
N GLY A 29 18.71 19.64 -10.32
CA GLY A 29 18.21 20.72 -11.17
C GLY A 29 17.26 21.67 -10.42
N PRO A 30 16.69 22.67 -11.11
CA PRO A 30 15.77 23.64 -10.51
C PRO A 30 14.47 22.97 -10.04
N PHE A 31 13.89 23.51 -8.97
CA PHE A 31 12.63 23.05 -8.40
C PHE A 31 11.77 24.23 -7.94
N GLU A 32 10.47 23.99 -7.75
CA GLU A 32 9.52 25.00 -7.30
C GLU A 32 9.60 25.17 -5.77
N GLU A 33 9.48 26.41 -5.30
CA GLU A 33 9.35 26.72 -3.89
C GLU A 33 7.96 27.24 -3.58
N GLN A 34 7.23 26.52 -2.73
CA GLN A 34 5.92 26.94 -2.24
C GLN A 34 6.04 27.35 -0.77
N GLU A 35 5.85 28.64 -0.49
CA GLU A 35 5.91 29.17 0.87
C GLU A 35 4.57 29.01 1.60
N ALA A 36 4.65 28.56 2.85
CA ALA A 36 3.56 28.54 3.82
C ALA A 36 3.94 29.39 5.04
N SER A 37 3.03 29.52 6.01
CA SER A 37 3.21 30.43 7.15
C SER A 37 4.48 30.22 7.97
N ARG A 38 5.03 28.99 8.00
CA ARG A 38 6.23 28.65 8.79
C ARG A 38 7.24 27.77 8.05
N THR A 39 6.95 27.42 6.81
CA THR A 39 7.73 26.45 6.06
C THR A 39 7.84 26.84 4.59
N ILE A 40 8.92 26.43 3.94
CA ILE A 40 9.10 26.49 2.49
C ILE A 40 9.13 25.05 2.01
N ARG A 41 8.18 24.69 1.15
CA ARG A 41 8.13 23.36 0.54
C ARG A 41 8.84 23.39 -0.79
N TRP A 42 9.78 22.48 -0.98
CA TRP A 42 10.42 22.24 -2.26
C TRP A 42 9.65 21.18 -3.02
N LYS A 43 9.26 21.52 -4.25
CA LYS A 43 8.32 20.75 -5.05
C LYS A 43 8.85 20.46 -6.42
N HIS A 44 8.52 19.25 -6.87
CA HIS A 44 8.47 18.88 -8.26
C HIS A 44 7.01 18.48 -8.56
N ARG A 45 6.73 17.20 -8.84
CA ARG A 45 5.34 16.70 -8.89
C ARG A 45 4.64 16.75 -7.52
N THR A 46 5.38 16.47 -6.45
CA THR A 46 4.94 16.57 -5.06
C THR A 46 6.06 17.20 -4.23
N SER A 47 5.78 17.54 -2.97
CA SER A 47 6.81 18.04 -2.06
C SER A 47 7.82 16.94 -1.75
N PHE A 48 9.10 17.24 -1.97
CA PHE A 48 10.21 16.32 -1.64
C PHE A 48 11.00 16.77 -0.41
N ALA A 49 10.98 18.07 -0.09
CA ALA A 49 11.52 18.59 1.16
C ALA A 49 10.65 19.73 1.72
N GLU A 50 10.73 19.92 3.03
CA GLU A 50 10.14 21.05 3.74
C GLU A 50 11.21 21.69 4.62
N ILE A 51 11.44 22.98 4.40
CA ILE A 51 12.40 23.77 5.16
C ILE A 51 11.65 24.65 6.16
N SER A 52 12.11 24.67 7.41
CA SER A 52 11.63 25.63 8.42
C SER A 52 12.80 26.20 9.20
N ALA A 53 12.57 27.32 9.89
CA ALA A 53 13.57 27.92 10.76
C ALA A 53 13.07 27.94 12.22
N LYS A 54 13.87 27.39 13.12
CA LYS A 54 13.73 27.54 14.58
C LYS A 54 14.58 28.72 15.04
N LYS A 55 14.47 29.09 16.32
CA LYS A 55 15.37 30.10 16.91
C LYS A 55 16.84 29.63 16.87
N THR A 56 17.07 28.32 16.97
CA THR A 56 18.40 27.72 17.18
C THR A 56 18.95 26.95 15.98
N ALA A 57 18.16 26.70 14.94
CA ALA A 57 18.61 25.94 13.77
C ALA A 57 17.70 26.15 12.55
N LEU A 58 18.26 25.94 11.36
CA LEU A 58 17.51 25.61 10.15
C LEU A 58 17.10 24.14 10.20
N VAL A 59 15.88 23.81 9.82
CA VAL A 59 15.38 22.43 9.82
C VAL A 59 15.01 22.03 8.41
N ALA A 60 15.60 20.93 7.93
CA ALA A 60 15.22 20.28 6.69
C ALA A 60 14.47 18.98 7.00
N ALA A 61 13.25 18.86 6.50
CA ALA A 61 12.45 17.65 6.59
C ALA A 61 12.31 16.99 5.21
N PHE A 62 12.71 15.73 5.08
CA PHE A 62 12.68 14.98 3.83
C PHE A 62 12.51 13.48 4.10
N ALA A 63 12.03 12.74 3.11
CA ALA A 63 11.64 11.35 3.29
C ALA A 63 12.61 10.35 2.66
N SER A 64 12.73 9.18 3.29
CA SER A 64 13.43 8.02 2.75
C SER A 64 12.55 6.76 2.84
N ASP A 65 12.99 5.70 2.18
CA ASP A 65 12.38 4.37 2.19
C ASP A 65 12.63 3.59 3.50
N LYS A 66 13.74 3.90 4.18
CA LYS A 66 14.17 3.28 5.44
C LYS A 66 14.82 4.28 6.38
N LEU A 67 15.01 3.91 7.64
CA LEU A 67 15.70 4.76 8.62
C LEU A 67 17.17 4.97 8.21
N ARG A 68 17.68 6.18 8.42
CA ARG A 68 19.01 6.66 8.00
C ARG A 68 19.73 7.29 9.20
N PRO A 69 20.35 6.48 10.09
CA PRO A 69 21.00 6.97 11.30
C PRO A 69 22.10 8.02 11.05
N GLU A 70 22.77 7.94 9.90
CA GLU A 70 23.83 8.85 9.45
C GLU A 70 23.35 10.32 9.35
N TRP A 71 22.05 10.53 9.11
CA TRP A 71 21.47 11.87 9.03
C TRP A 71 21.19 12.49 10.40
N LYS A 72 21.44 11.78 11.53
CA LYS A 72 21.29 12.29 12.90
C LYS A 72 20.05 13.18 13.05
N ALA A 73 18.90 12.68 12.61
CA ALA A 73 17.66 13.43 12.63
C ALA A 73 17.23 13.71 14.07
N SER A 74 16.79 14.94 14.36
CA SER A 74 16.25 15.29 15.69
C SER A 74 14.89 14.63 15.94
N LYS A 75 14.19 14.28 14.87
CA LYS A 75 12.93 13.54 14.90
C LYS A 75 12.78 12.71 13.63
N THR A 76 12.14 11.56 13.75
CA THR A 76 11.63 10.79 12.60
C THR A 76 10.13 10.56 12.70
N GLN A 77 9.45 10.39 11.58
CA GLN A 77 8.01 10.12 11.53
C GLN A 77 7.67 9.13 10.41
N GLN A 78 7.08 7.99 10.78
CA GLN A 78 6.51 7.06 9.80
C GLN A 78 5.23 7.65 9.21
N THR A 79 5.14 7.72 7.88
CA THR A 79 3.92 8.22 7.19
C THR A 79 3.17 7.14 6.43
N SER A 80 3.85 6.06 6.05
CA SER A 80 3.28 4.85 5.45
C SER A 80 4.24 3.69 5.66
N ARG A 81 3.89 2.45 5.26
CA ARG A 81 4.80 1.29 5.40
C ARG A 81 6.18 1.50 4.77
N ASN A 82 6.30 2.37 3.76
CA ASN A 82 7.53 2.56 2.98
C ASN A 82 8.07 3.99 3.00
N ARG A 83 7.65 4.83 3.96
CA ARG A 83 8.16 6.21 4.06
C ARG A 83 8.38 6.66 5.49
N ILE A 84 9.59 7.13 5.74
CA ILE A 84 10.03 7.73 7.00
C ILE A 84 10.48 9.16 6.69
N ILE A 85 9.88 10.15 7.34
CA ILE A 85 10.33 11.55 7.29
C ILE A 85 11.40 11.74 8.36
N HIS A 86 12.52 12.35 7.98
CA HIS A 86 13.61 12.75 8.86
C HIS A 86 13.62 14.26 9.00
N TYR A 87 13.60 14.76 10.23
CA TYR A 87 13.76 16.17 10.54
C TYR A 87 15.21 16.40 10.98
N VAL A 88 16.00 17.08 10.14
CA VAL A 88 17.42 17.33 10.40
C VAL A 88 17.63 18.79 10.72
N GLU A 89 18.26 19.06 11.86
CA GLU A 89 18.65 20.41 12.27
C GLU A 89 20.06 20.73 11.78
N LEU A 90 20.21 21.92 11.22
CA LEU A 90 21.43 22.46 10.65
C LEU A 90 21.73 23.79 11.35
N THR A 91 22.89 23.86 11.99
CA THR A 91 23.42 25.06 12.65
C THR A 91 24.57 25.70 11.88
N ASP A 92 25.13 24.98 10.92
CA ASP A 92 26.25 25.40 10.09
C ASP A 92 26.29 24.63 8.76
N SER A 93 27.31 24.89 7.94
CA SER A 93 27.45 24.31 6.61
C SER A 93 28.10 22.91 6.55
N SER A 94 28.62 22.37 7.66
CA SER A 94 29.43 21.14 7.69
C SER A 94 28.70 19.91 7.18
N ARG A 95 27.37 19.87 7.37
CA ARG A 95 26.52 18.73 7.00
C ARG A 95 25.75 18.93 5.69
N LEU A 96 25.92 20.06 5.01
CA LEU A 96 25.17 20.36 3.79
C LEU A 96 25.32 19.31 2.70
N PRO A 97 26.53 18.77 2.39
CA PRO A 97 26.65 17.75 1.35
C PRO A 97 25.85 16.48 1.66
N LEU A 98 25.91 16.02 2.91
CA LEU A 98 25.16 14.84 3.38
C LEU A 98 23.66 15.06 3.29
N ILE A 99 23.18 16.21 3.77
CA ILE A 99 21.74 16.51 3.80
C ILE A 99 21.20 16.84 2.41
N ALA A 100 21.98 17.51 1.56
CA ALA A 100 21.64 17.69 0.16
C ALA A 100 21.52 16.34 -0.59
N GLY A 101 22.42 15.39 -0.31
CA GLY A 101 22.31 14.02 -0.81
C GLY A 101 21.03 13.32 -0.36
N GLY A 102 20.67 13.42 0.92
CA GLY A 102 19.41 12.87 1.43
C GLY A 102 18.16 13.53 0.83
N ILE A 103 18.19 14.85 0.61
CA ILE A 103 17.12 15.57 -0.07
C ILE A 103 17.01 15.16 -1.55
N ARG A 104 18.14 14.90 -2.22
CA ARG A 104 18.16 14.33 -3.57
C ARG A 104 17.51 12.95 -3.60
N GLU A 105 17.81 12.06 -2.66
CA GLU A 105 17.10 10.77 -2.55
C GLU A 105 15.59 10.99 -2.42
N ALA A 106 15.16 11.95 -1.60
CA ALA A 106 13.75 12.28 -1.46
C ALA A 106 13.13 12.85 -2.74
N TYR A 107 13.90 13.63 -3.52
CA TYR A 107 13.51 14.11 -4.84
C TYR A 107 13.34 12.96 -5.84
N GLU A 108 14.30 12.03 -5.90
CA GLU A 108 14.22 10.84 -6.75
C GLU A 108 12.98 10.00 -6.42
N LEU A 109 12.57 9.91 -5.14
CA LEU A 109 11.31 9.26 -4.76
C LEU A 109 10.06 9.96 -5.33
N THR A 110 10.12 11.26 -5.64
CA THR A 110 9.02 11.97 -6.32
C THR A 110 9.06 11.85 -7.84
N MET A 111 10.23 11.51 -8.40
CA MET A 111 10.45 11.25 -9.82
C MET A 111 10.14 9.81 -10.19
N ALA A 112 10.47 8.87 -9.31
CA ALA A 112 10.12 7.48 -9.44
C ALA A 112 8.61 7.37 -9.73
N THR A 113 8.27 6.62 -10.77
CA THR A 113 6.87 6.30 -11.06
C THR A 113 6.24 5.82 -9.76
N PRO A 114 5.24 6.54 -9.21
CA PRO A 114 4.65 6.12 -7.95
C PRO A 114 4.23 4.66 -8.11
N PRO A 115 4.39 3.78 -7.09
CA PRO A 115 3.74 2.49 -7.13
C PRO A 115 2.28 2.81 -7.43
N ARG A 116 1.83 2.36 -8.61
CA ARG A 116 0.62 2.81 -9.29
C ARG A 116 -0.41 3.17 -8.23
N LYS A 117 -0.65 4.48 -8.00
CA LYS A 117 -1.77 4.91 -7.17
C LYS A 117 -2.91 4.15 -7.80
N ARG A 118 -3.50 3.16 -7.09
CA ARG A 118 -4.64 2.45 -7.64
C ARG A 118 -5.55 3.60 -8.04
N GLU A 119 -5.84 3.73 -9.33
CA GLU A 119 -6.99 4.48 -9.79
C GLU A 119 -8.15 4.04 -8.88
N PRO A 120 -9.21 4.83 -8.67
CA PRO A 120 -10.45 4.25 -8.18
C PRO A 120 -10.83 3.16 -9.20
N GLY A 121 -10.28 1.97 -8.97
CA GLY A 121 -10.35 0.84 -9.86
C GLY A 121 -11.80 0.49 -9.83
N LYS A 122 -12.39 0.40 -11.02
CA LYS A 122 -13.75 -0.06 -11.29
C LYS A 122 -14.38 -0.67 -10.04
N SER A 123 -15.17 0.14 -9.33
CA SER A 123 -15.73 -0.26 -8.05
C SER A 123 -17.00 -1.05 -8.31
N TYR A 124 -16.99 -2.33 -8.02
CA TYR A 124 -18.17 -3.19 -8.21
C TYR A 124 -19.11 -3.04 -7.02
N SER A 125 -20.38 -2.78 -7.30
CA SER A 125 -21.46 -2.76 -6.30
C SER A 125 -22.04 -4.15 -6.04
N SER A 126 -21.87 -5.09 -6.96
CA SER A 126 -22.39 -6.46 -6.86
C SER A 126 -21.50 -7.49 -7.57
N VAL A 127 -21.70 -8.77 -7.26
CA VAL A 127 -21.02 -9.88 -7.94
C VAL A 127 -21.45 -9.99 -9.41
N ASP A 128 -22.70 -9.66 -9.73
CA ASP A 128 -23.17 -9.62 -11.13
C ASP A 128 -22.45 -8.54 -11.94
N GLU A 129 -22.26 -7.35 -11.36
CA GLU A 129 -21.49 -6.28 -11.99
C GLU A 129 -20.01 -6.68 -12.17
N TYR A 130 -19.43 -7.36 -11.18
CA TYR A 130 -18.08 -7.92 -11.29
C TYR A 130 -17.96 -8.86 -12.47
N ILE A 131 -18.86 -9.84 -12.59
CA ILE A 131 -18.85 -10.84 -13.66
C ILE A 131 -19.06 -10.17 -15.02
N ALA A 132 -20.01 -9.24 -15.14
CA ALA A 132 -20.29 -8.52 -16.39
C ALA A 132 -19.08 -7.73 -16.93
N GLY A 133 -18.11 -7.41 -16.08
CA GLY A 133 -16.87 -6.73 -16.45
C GLY A 133 -15.85 -7.56 -17.25
N PHE A 134 -16.06 -8.86 -17.41
CA PHE A 134 -15.10 -9.77 -18.08
C PHE A 134 -15.59 -10.25 -19.46
N PRO A 135 -14.69 -10.74 -20.34
CA PRO A 135 -15.07 -11.40 -21.59
C PRO A 135 -15.96 -12.63 -21.36
N ARG A 136 -16.84 -12.94 -22.32
CA ARG A 136 -17.92 -13.94 -22.16
C ARG A 136 -17.44 -15.31 -21.65
N ASN A 137 -16.33 -15.82 -22.20
CA ASN A 137 -15.72 -17.09 -21.76
C ASN A 137 -15.29 -17.07 -20.28
N VAL A 138 -14.80 -15.93 -19.80
CA VAL A 138 -14.43 -15.77 -18.38
C VAL A 138 -15.69 -15.59 -17.52
N GLN A 139 -16.74 -14.94 -18.03
CA GLN A 139 -18.01 -14.82 -17.29
C GLN A 139 -18.60 -16.20 -16.98
N ASP A 140 -18.58 -17.12 -17.94
CA ASP A 140 -19.13 -18.47 -17.78
C ASP A 140 -18.39 -19.22 -16.67
N ILE A 141 -17.06 -19.14 -16.65
CA ILE A 141 -16.20 -19.70 -15.59
C ILE A 141 -16.54 -19.07 -14.24
N LEU A 142 -16.65 -17.74 -14.15
CA LEU A 142 -16.96 -17.05 -12.89
C LEU A 142 -18.36 -17.39 -12.37
N ARG A 143 -19.34 -17.58 -13.26
CA ARG A 143 -20.69 -18.04 -12.89
C ARG A 143 -20.65 -19.48 -12.36
N ALA A 144 -19.84 -20.35 -12.97
CA ALA A 144 -19.66 -21.72 -12.49
C ALA A 144 -19.00 -21.76 -11.10
N VAL A 145 -17.99 -20.92 -10.85
CA VAL A 145 -17.35 -20.75 -9.53
C VAL A 145 -18.36 -20.24 -8.49
N ARG A 146 -19.11 -19.18 -8.81
CA ARG A 146 -20.20 -18.65 -7.97
C ARG A 146 -21.21 -19.74 -7.62
N LYS A 147 -21.63 -20.55 -8.59
CA LYS A 147 -22.55 -21.68 -8.37
C LYS A 147 -21.94 -22.74 -7.44
N ALA A 148 -20.68 -23.12 -7.64
CA ALA A 148 -19.99 -24.09 -6.79
C ALA A 148 -19.90 -23.62 -5.33
N ILE A 149 -19.55 -22.35 -5.12
CA ILE A 149 -19.48 -21.75 -3.78
C ILE A 149 -20.85 -21.68 -3.11
N ARG A 150 -21.89 -21.23 -3.83
CA ARG A 150 -23.26 -21.17 -3.27
C ARG A 150 -23.85 -22.55 -2.96
N ARG A 151 -23.47 -23.58 -3.72
CA ARG A 151 -23.85 -24.97 -3.41
C ARG A 151 -23.15 -25.47 -2.14
N ALA A 152 -21.88 -25.11 -1.96
CA ALA A 152 -21.09 -25.50 -0.79
C ALA A 152 -21.53 -24.78 0.49
N ALA A 153 -21.95 -23.52 0.38
CA ALA A 153 -22.30 -22.65 1.50
C ALA A 153 -23.57 -21.84 1.18
N PRO A 154 -24.76 -22.48 1.16
CA PRO A 154 -26.02 -21.81 0.83
C PRO A 154 -26.42 -20.72 1.83
N GLU A 155 -25.91 -20.80 3.06
CA GLU A 155 -26.14 -19.84 4.14
C GLU A 155 -25.19 -18.62 4.08
N ALA A 156 -24.20 -18.62 3.19
CA ALA A 156 -23.25 -17.53 3.09
C ALA A 156 -23.83 -16.32 2.34
N GLU A 157 -23.65 -15.14 2.91
CA GLU A 157 -23.95 -13.86 2.27
C GLU A 157 -22.93 -13.60 1.16
N GLU A 158 -23.43 -13.22 -0.01
CA GLU A 158 -22.62 -12.82 -1.16
C GLU A 158 -22.45 -11.30 -1.17
N LYS A 159 -21.20 -10.82 -1.18
CA LYS A 159 -20.87 -9.39 -1.18
C LYS A 159 -19.64 -9.07 -2.03
N ILE A 160 -19.39 -7.79 -2.26
CA ILE A 160 -18.10 -7.30 -2.76
C ILE A 160 -17.25 -6.83 -1.58
N SER A 161 -16.01 -7.31 -1.50
CA SER A 161 -15.00 -6.80 -0.56
C SER A 161 -13.65 -6.79 -1.26
N TRP A 162 -12.84 -5.76 -1.05
CA TRP A 162 -11.57 -5.57 -1.79
C TRP A 162 -11.71 -5.66 -3.32
N GLN A 163 -12.85 -5.24 -3.87
CA GLN A 163 -13.17 -5.31 -5.30
C GLN A 163 -13.22 -6.73 -5.88
N MET A 164 -13.60 -7.70 -5.06
CA MET A 164 -13.80 -9.09 -5.48
C MET A 164 -15.05 -9.71 -4.83
N PRO A 165 -15.74 -10.63 -5.54
CA PRO A 165 -16.75 -11.50 -4.98
C PRO A 165 -16.25 -12.20 -3.71
N THR A 166 -17.06 -12.09 -2.66
CA THR A 166 -16.75 -12.55 -1.31
C THR A 166 -17.96 -13.26 -0.74
N TYR A 167 -17.74 -14.43 -0.15
CA TYR A 167 -18.77 -15.18 0.57
C TYR A 167 -18.47 -15.14 2.05
N TYR A 168 -19.47 -14.69 2.80
CA TYR A 168 -19.36 -14.38 4.21
C TYR A 168 -20.37 -15.18 5.01
N PHE A 169 -19.90 -15.84 6.06
CA PHE A 169 -20.76 -16.45 7.06
C PHE A 169 -20.07 -16.24 8.41
N ARG A 170 -20.44 -15.17 9.14
CA ARG A 170 -19.81 -14.71 10.41
C ARG A 170 -18.35 -14.27 10.30
N GLU A 171 -17.56 -14.90 9.44
CA GLU A 171 -16.27 -14.47 8.93
C GLU A 171 -16.19 -14.71 7.42
N ASN A 172 -15.17 -14.19 6.76
CA ASN A 172 -14.97 -14.44 5.33
C ASN A 172 -14.61 -15.91 5.10
N LEU A 173 -15.41 -16.59 4.28
CA LEU A 173 -15.17 -17.97 3.88
C LEU A 173 -14.20 -18.02 2.72
N VAL A 174 -14.58 -17.38 1.62
CA VAL A 174 -13.82 -17.44 0.39
C VAL A 174 -14.05 -16.20 -0.44
N HIS A 175 -12.98 -15.77 -1.11
CA HIS A 175 -13.04 -14.76 -2.15
C HIS A 175 -12.57 -15.36 -3.47
N PHE A 176 -13.03 -14.84 -4.60
CA PHE A 176 -12.45 -15.18 -5.90
C PHE A 176 -12.24 -13.95 -6.77
N ALA A 177 -11.20 -13.98 -7.60
CA ALA A 177 -10.92 -12.92 -8.56
C ALA A 177 -10.35 -13.48 -9.87
N ALA A 178 -10.83 -12.98 -11.01
CA ALA A 178 -10.22 -13.26 -12.31
C ALA A 178 -9.09 -12.27 -12.64
N ALA A 179 -7.99 -12.82 -13.13
CA ALA A 179 -6.89 -12.12 -13.78
C ALA A 179 -6.79 -12.58 -15.24
N LYS A 180 -5.88 -11.98 -16.02
CA LYS A 180 -5.75 -12.23 -17.47
C LYS A 180 -5.69 -13.72 -17.85
N ASN A 181 -4.93 -14.53 -17.08
CA ASN A 181 -4.65 -15.92 -17.42
C ASN A 181 -5.06 -16.92 -16.33
N HIS A 182 -5.61 -16.46 -15.20
CA HIS A 182 -5.93 -17.33 -14.07
C HIS A 182 -7.08 -16.78 -13.22
N LEU A 183 -7.79 -17.69 -12.57
CA LEU A 183 -8.71 -17.44 -11.47
C LEU A 183 -7.95 -17.62 -10.15
N SER A 184 -8.02 -16.64 -9.27
CA SER A 184 -7.52 -16.76 -7.90
C SER A 184 -8.66 -17.06 -6.94
N LEU A 185 -8.49 -18.05 -6.07
CA LEU A 185 -9.37 -18.36 -4.95
C LEU A 185 -8.63 -18.07 -3.64
N PHE A 186 -9.29 -17.43 -2.66
CA PHE A 186 -8.70 -17.04 -1.38
C PHE A 186 -9.50 -17.62 -0.21
N PRO A 187 -9.22 -18.87 0.21
CA PRO A 187 -9.97 -19.59 1.24
C PRO A 187 -9.37 -19.48 2.66
N THR A 188 -8.46 -18.53 2.89
CA THR A 188 -7.55 -18.41 4.06
C THR A 188 -6.35 -19.36 4.06
N PRO A 189 -5.26 -19.03 4.80
CA PRO A 189 -4.06 -19.88 4.85
C PRO A 189 -4.29 -21.29 5.34
N GLU A 190 -5.14 -21.47 6.34
CA GLU A 190 -5.44 -22.77 6.94
C GLU A 190 -6.08 -23.72 5.91
N ALA A 191 -6.91 -23.19 5.01
CA ALA A 191 -7.48 -23.99 3.92
C ALA A 191 -6.42 -24.37 2.87
N VAL A 192 -5.49 -23.47 2.53
CA VAL A 192 -4.40 -23.79 1.59
C VAL A 192 -3.53 -24.91 2.15
N GLU A 193 -3.21 -24.86 3.44
CA GLU A 193 -2.45 -25.90 4.14
C GLU A 193 -3.21 -27.24 4.18
N ALA A 194 -4.48 -27.23 4.59
CA ALA A 194 -5.31 -28.43 4.70
C ALA A 194 -5.50 -29.15 3.35
N PHE A 195 -5.56 -28.40 2.25
CA PHE A 195 -5.76 -28.95 0.91
C PHE A 195 -4.46 -29.10 0.09
N ALA A 196 -3.29 -28.84 0.68
CA ALA A 196 -2.00 -28.90 -0.02
C ALA A 196 -1.79 -30.19 -0.86
N PRO A 197 -2.17 -31.40 -0.41
CA PRO A 197 -2.06 -32.62 -1.22
C PRO A 197 -2.89 -32.58 -2.51
N LYS A 198 -4.08 -31.97 -2.49
CA LYS A 198 -4.99 -31.82 -3.64
C LYS A 198 -4.65 -30.62 -4.53
N LEU A 199 -3.77 -29.75 -4.06
CA LEU A 199 -3.33 -28.55 -4.78
C LEU A 199 -2.04 -28.76 -5.60
N LYS A 200 -1.49 -29.99 -5.61
CA LYS A 200 -0.34 -30.33 -6.44
C LYS A 200 -0.65 -30.02 -7.91
N GLY A 201 0.23 -29.24 -8.54
CA GLY A 201 0.07 -28.78 -9.93
C GLY A 201 -0.60 -27.41 -10.09
N TYR A 202 -1.07 -26.78 -9.01
CA TYR A 202 -1.53 -25.39 -9.01
C TYR A 202 -0.53 -24.46 -8.32
N THR A 203 -0.47 -23.21 -8.76
CA THR A 203 0.31 -22.19 -8.07
C THR A 203 -0.43 -21.73 -6.82
N THR A 204 0.22 -21.82 -5.66
CA THR A 204 -0.34 -21.38 -4.38
C THR A 204 0.50 -20.25 -3.76
N THR A 205 -0.13 -19.48 -2.87
CA THR A 205 0.49 -18.49 -1.98
C THR A 205 -0.02 -18.76 -0.57
N LYS A 206 0.48 -18.02 0.43
CA LYS A 206 0.06 -18.22 1.83
C LYS A 206 -1.45 -18.28 2.03
N GLY A 207 -2.27 -17.55 1.26
CA GLY A 207 -3.72 -17.55 1.43
C GLY A 207 -4.51 -17.61 0.12
N GLY A 208 -3.90 -18.08 -0.95
CA GLY A 208 -4.55 -18.08 -2.26
C GLY A 208 -4.07 -19.20 -3.19
N ILE A 209 -4.96 -19.62 -4.07
CA ILE A 209 -4.78 -20.69 -5.04
C ILE A 209 -5.06 -20.10 -6.42
N ARG A 210 -4.20 -20.37 -7.42
CA ARG A 210 -4.39 -19.92 -8.80
C ARG A 210 -4.73 -21.10 -9.69
N PHE A 211 -5.91 -21.04 -10.28
CA PHE A 211 -6.37 -21.96 -11.32
C PHE A 211 -6.15 -21.32 -12.69
N PRO A 212 -5.37 -21.93 -13.59
CA PRO A 212 -5.27 -21.48 -14.98
C PRO A 212 -6.64 -21.37 -15.64
N LEU A 213 -6.83 -20.37 -16.52
CA LEU A 213 -8.07 -20.17 -17.30
C LEU A 213 -8.00 -20.79 -18.71
N ASP A 214 -6.90 -21.47 -19.04
CA ASP A 214 -6.77 -22.25 -20.28
C ASP A 214 -7.56 -23.57 -20.25
N LYS A 215 -8.05 -23.96 -19.07
CA LYS A 215 -8.91 -25.11 -18.80
C LYS A 215 -9.93 -24.77 -17.72
N ASP A 216 -10.97 -25.58 -17.63
CA ASP A 216 -11.96 -25.43 -16.57
C ASP A 216 -11.31 -25.57 -15.17
N PRO A 217 -11.57 -24.63 -14.25
CA PRO A 217 -11.17 -24.79 -12.86
C PRO A 217 -11.78 -26.06 -12.24
N PRO A 218 -11.12 -26.69 -11.26
CA PRO A 218 -11.65 -27.86 -10.58
C PRO A 218 -12.81 -27.47 -9.65
N TYR A 219 -14.02 -27.28 -10.19
CA TYR A 219 -15.18 -26.78 -9.46
C TYR A 219 -15.52 -27.62 -8.22
N GLY A 220 -15.31 -28.95 -8.29
CA GLY A 220 -15.46 -29.84 -7.14
C GLY A 220 -14.50 -29.52 -6.00
N LEU A 221 -13.23 -29.22 -6.31
CA LEU A 221 -12.24 -28.82 -5.32
C LEU A 221 -12.59 -27.46 -4.68
N ILE A 222 -13.10 -26.51 -5.47
CA ILE A 222 -13.56 -25.20 -4.96
C ILE A 222 -14.70 -25.40 -3.95
N GLU A 223 -15.64 -26.28 -4.26
CA GLU A 223 -16.74 -26.62 -3.37
C GLU A 223 -16.27 -27.32 -2.08
N GLU A 224 -15.35 -28.29 -2.19
CA GLU A 224 -14.78 -28.96 -1.02
C GLU A 224 -14.07 -27.98 -0.08
N ILE A 225 -13.25 -27.09 -0.63
CA ILE A 225 -12.54 -26.05 0.14
C ILE A 225 -13.53 -25.11 0.82
N THR A 226 -14.56 -24.67 0.10
CA THR A 226 -15.57 -23.76 0.64
C THR A 226 -16.36 -24.40 1.78
N ARG A 227 -16.79 -25.65 1.60
CA ARG A 227 -17.52 -26.42 2.63
C ARG A 227 -16.66 -26.62 3.87
N TRP A 228 -15.40 -27.04 3.67
CA TRP A 228 -14.45 -27.18 4.78
C TRP A 228 -14.30 -25.87 5.55
N ARG A 229 -14.20 -24.74 4.84
CA ARG A 229 -14.06 -23.44 5.51
C ARG A 229 -15.30 -23.07 6.32
N LEU A 230 -16.50 -23.30 5.77
CA LEU A 230 -17.77 -23.11 6.48
C LEU A 230 -17.81 -23.95 7.76
N ASP A 231 -17.40 -25.22 7.70
CA ASP A 231 -17.34 -26.10 8.86
C ASP A 231 -16.38 -25.60 9.94
N GLN A 232 -15.22 -25.06 9.54
CA GLN A 232 -14.29 -24.43 10.49
C GLN A 232 -14.91 -23.21 11.18
N VAL A 233 -15.66 -22.39 10.46
CA VAL A 233 -16.35 -21.24 11.06
C VAL A 233 -17.43 -21.70 12.04
N LYS A 234 -18.24 -22.68 11.65
CA LYS A 234 -19.31 -23.23 12.50
C LYS A 234 -18.73 -23.82 13.79
N LYS A 235 -17.61 -24.56 13.71
CA LYS A 235 -16.93 -25.14 14.88
C LYS A 235 -16.35 -24.08 15.83
N LYS A 236 -15.77 -22.99 15.31
CA LYS A 236 -15.28 -21.87 16.14
C LYS A 236 -16.39 -21.19 16.93
N ASP A 237 -17.60 -21.15 16.39
CA ASP A 237 -18.76 -20.54 17.06
C ASP A 237 -19.26 -21.37 18.24
N THR A 238 -19.16 -22.69 18.15
CA THR A 238 -19.54 -23.61 19.24
C THR A 238 -18.53 -23.66 20.39
N GLN A 239 -17.37 -23.00 20.28
CA GLN A 239 -16.37 -22.92 21.35
C GLN A 239 -16.48 -21.58 22.09
N PRO A 240 -16.54 -21.55 23.44
CA PRO A 240 -16.56 -20.31 24.19
C PRO A 240 -15.27 -19.53 23.90
N LYS A 241 -15.42 -18.27 23.47
CA LYS A 241 -14.29 -17.36 23.23
C LYS A 241 -13.55 -17.16 24.55
N SER A 242 -12.41 -17.82 24.73
CA SER A 242 -11.50 -17.52 25.83
C SER A 242 -11.02 -16.08 25.68
N LYS A 243 -11.24 -15.27 26.71
CA LYS A 243 -10.77 -13.89 26.80
C LYS A 243 -9.25 -13.88 26.59
N ARG A 244 -8.77 -13.30 25.49
CA ARG A 244 -7.37 -12.89 25.38
C ARG A 244 -7.23 -11.59 26.17
N PHE A 245 -6.44 -11.65 27.24
CA PHE A 245 -5.97 -10.51 28.02
C PHE A 245 -5.04 -9.63 27.20
#